data_AF-A0A914CYC2-F1
#
_entry.id   AF-A0A914CYC2-F1
#
_cell.length_a   1.000
_cell.length_b   1.000
_cell.length_c   1.000
_cell.angle_alpha   90.00
_cell.angle_beta   90.00
_cell.angle_gamma   90.00
#
_symmetry.space_group_name_H-M   'P 1'
#
loop_
_entity.id
_entity.type
_entity.pdbx_description
1 polymer ?
#
loop_
_entity_poly.entity_id
_entity_poly.type
_entity_poly.pdbx_seq_one_letter_code
_entity_poly.pdbx_strand_id
1 'polypeptide(L)'
;MSFFTGSHCAPSLLIGLINMFMMKAREDSFGTTYPNGTFVESENQCYQQLWYPHQDIIEKIFLFIAVISIPVMLFVKPFVLRYKHARGEHVHVHGAEEGAEFNFGDAMVYQGIHTIEFALGCISHTASYLRLWALSLAHSELSDVLWTMVMRQAFTMDMGYGGAILCFVVFWVFSMLTVAILILMEGLSAFLHALRLHWVEFQSKFYAGTGVQFEPFYFTRIIRIYEGLEE
;
A
#
# COMPACT_ATOMS: atom_id res chain seq x y z
N MET A 1 -24.65 25.35 -16.55
CA MET A 1 -24.11 23.97 -16.50
C MET A 1 -23.71 23.73 -15.06
N SER A 2 -24.62 23.19 -14.28
CA SER A 2 -24.50 23.05 -12.82
C SER A 2 -23.69 21.78 -12.55
N PHE A 3 -22.39 21.92 -12.28
CA PHE A 3 -21.45 20.81 -12.14
C PHE A 3 -21.54 20.06 -10.81
N PHE A 4 -22.37 20.51 -9.89
CA PHE A 4 -22.65 19.82 -8.63
C PHE A 4 -24.10 19.38 -8.65
N THR A 5 -24.35 18.20 -9.21
CA THR A 5 -25.53 17.43 -8.82
C THR A 5 -25.36 17.12 -7.34
N GLY A 6 -26.44 17.18 -6.54
CA GLY A 6 -26.34 17.02 -5.09
C GLY A 6 -25.68 15.69 -4.65
N SER A 7 -25.61 15.44 -3.34
CA SER A 7 -25.01 14.22 -2.75
C SER A 7 -25.53 12.88 -3.31
N HIS A 8 -26.67 12.90 -4.00
CA HIS A 8 -27.25 11.76 -4.69
C HIS A 8 -26.45 11.31 -5.91
N CYS A 9 -25.57 12.16 -6.44
CA CYS A 9 -24.78 11.80 -7.60
C CYS A 9 -23.30 12.13 -7.43
N ALA A 10 -22.58 11.17 -6.86
CA ALA A 10 -21.13 11.21 -6.66
C ALA A 10 -20.42 10.21 -7.61
N PRO A 11 -19.41 10.67 -8.37
CA PRO A 11 -18.70 9.81 -9.31
C PRO A 11 -17.75 8.84 -8.60
N SER A 12 -17.59 7.62 -9.13
CA SER A 12 -16.76 6.59 -8.50
C SER A 12 -15.27 6.73 -8.85
N LEU A 13 -14.42 6.72 -7.81
CA LEU A 13 -12.96 6.77 -7.96
C LEU A 13 -12.40 5.54 -8.67
N LEU A 14 -12.91 4.34 -8.34
CA LEU A 14 -12.40 3.07 -8.86
C LEU A 14 -12.66 2.94 -10.36
N ILE A 15 -13.89 3.17 -10.80
CA ILE A 15 -14.22 3.10 -12.24
C ILE A 15 -13.52 4.23 -13.02
N GLY A 16 -13.29 5.36 -12.37
CA GLY A 16 -12.50 6.46 -12.93
C GLY A 16 -11.06 6.05 -13.20
N LEU A 17 -10.39 5.43 -12.23
CA LEU A 17 -9.03 4.93 -12.36
C LEU A 17 -8.91 3.83 -13.43
N ILE A 18 -9.94 2.99 -13.60
CA ILE A 18 -9.97 1.96 -14.65
C ILE A 18 -10.13 2.62 -16.03
N ASN A 19 -11.08 3.53 -16.18
CA ASN A 19 -11.37 4.19 -17.46
C ASN A 19 -10.21 5.05 -17.96
N MET A 20 -9.62 5.86 -17.07
CA MET A 20 -8.21 5.73 -16.69
C MET A 20 -7.23 5.20 -17.73
N PHE A 21 -6.72 4.03 -17.35
CA PHE A 21 -5.82 3.19 -18.13
C PHE A 21 -6.44 2.61 -19.40
N MET A 22 -7.77 2.47 -19.46
CA MET A 22 -8.47 1.96 -20.64
C MET A 22 -8.69 3.01 -21.75
N MET A 23 -8.33 4.28 -21.53
CA MET A 23 -8.56 5.40 -22.45
C MET A 23 -10.03 5.50 -22.92
N LYS A 24 -10.98 5.21 -22.03
CA LYS A 24 -12.40 5.28 -22.34
C LYS A 24 -12.92 6.71 -22.15
N ALA A 25 -13.41 7.32 -23.23
CA ALA A 25 -14.03 8.64 -23.18
C ALA A 25 -15.25 8.64 -22.23
N ARG A 26 -15.39 9.74 -21.48
CA ARG A 26 -16.47 9.98 -20.53
C ARG A 26 -17.48 10.91 -21.18
N GLU A 27 -18.74 10.49 -21.27
CA GLU A 27 -19.79 11.34 -21.83
C GLU A 27 -20.25 12.38 -20.80
N ASP A 28 -20.34 13.64 -21.24
CA ASP A 28 -20.58 14.80 -20.37
C ASP A 28 -22.05 14.99 -19.97
N SER A 29 -22.97 14.18 -20.48
CA SER A 29 -24.41 14.44 -20.37
C SER A 29 -25.05 13.67 -19.22
N PHE A 30 -25.34 14.36 -18.13
CA PHE A 30 -26.15 13.88 -17.01
C PHE A 30 -27.66 13.86 -17.36
N GLY A 31 -28.03 13.20 -18.46
CA GLY A 31 -29.42 13.15 -18.91
C GLY A 31 -29.59 13.46 -20.39
N THR A 32 -30.76 13.13 -20.90
CA THR A 32 -31.16 13.41 -22.28
C THR A 32 -32.19 14.53 -22.29
N THR A 33 -31.90 15.60 -23.03
CA THR A 33 -32.89 16.64 -23.32
C THR A 33 -33.71 16.17 -24.53
N TYR A 34 -34.97 15.83 -24.29
CA TYR A 34 -35.87 15.49 -25.38
C TYR A 34 -36.30 16.76 -26.14
N PRO A 35 -36.67 16.66 -27.43
CA PRO A 35 -36.98 17.82 -28.29
C PRO A 35 -38.17 18.69 -27.81
N ASN A 36 -38.94 18.20 -26.86
CA ASN A 36 -40.03 18.84 -26.12
C ASN A 36 -39.54 19.64 -24.88
N GLY A 37 -38.23 19.77 -24.66
CA GLY A 37 -37.64 20.57 -23.58
C GLY A 37 -37.64 19.88 -22.21
N THR A 38 -38.10 18.64 -22.12
CA THR A 38 -38.05 17.85 -20.89
C THR A 38 -36.65 17.24 -20.72
N PHE A 39 -36.00 17.58 -19.62
CA PHE A 39 -34.74 16.99 -19.19
C PHE A 39 -35.04 15.75 -18.35
N VAL A 40 -34.64 14.57 -18.84
CA VAL A 40 -34.75 13.32 -18.07
C VAL A 40 -33.39 13.02 -17.45
N GLU A 41 -33.35 13.01 -16.13
CA GLU A 41 -32.19 12.65 -15.33
C GLU A 41 -31.90 11.15 -15.49
N SER A 42 -30.78 10.80 -16.12
CA SER A 42 -30.35 9.41 -16.26
C SER A 42 -29.54 9.02 -15.02
N GLU A 43 -30.24 8.51 -14.00
CA GLU A 43 -29.64 8.01 -12.75
C GLU A 43 -28.53 6.98 -13.03
N ASN A 44 -28.68 6.21 -14.12
CA ASN A 44 -27.77 5.14 -14.54
C ASN A 44 -26.40 5.60 -15.04
N GLN A 45 -26.16 6.90 -15.27
CA GLN A 45 -24.86 7.42 -15.76
C GLN A 45 -24.12 8.30 -14.74
N CYS A 46 -24.67 8.44 -13.54
CA CYS A 46 -24.10 9.28 -12.50
C CYS A 46 -22.63 8.93 -12.13
N TYR A 47 -22.29 7.63 -12.10
CA TYR A 47 -20.93 7.19 -11.73
C TYR A 47 -19.85 7.60 -12.76
N GLN A 48 -20.25 8.02 -13.97
CA GLN A 48 -19.38 8.50 -15.03
C GLN A 48 -19.31 10.03 -15.12
N GLN A 49 -19.76 10.79 -14.12
CA GLN A 49 -19.59 12.24 -14.17
C GLN A 49 -18.11 12.68 -14.05
N LEU A 50 -17.76 13.84 -14.63
CA LEU A 50 -16.45 14.48 -14.44
C LEU A 50 -16.29 15.00 -13.01
N TRP A 51 -15.08 14.89 -12.46
CA TRP A 51 -14.74 15.41 -11.13
C TRP A 51 -14.43 16.90 -11.16
N TYR A 52 -13.81 17.36 -12.25
CA TYR A 52 -13.36 18.74 -12.44
C TYR A 52 -13.29 19.04 -13.96
N PRO A 53 -13.34 20.31 -14.38
CA PRO A 53 -13.38 20.66 -15.81
C PRO A 53 -12.11 20.22 -16.56
N HIS A 54 -12.26 19.77 -17.80
CA HIS A 54 -11.16 19.29 -18.67
C HIS A 54 -10.39 18.07 -18.15
N GLN A 55 -11.01 17.24 -17.30
CA GLN A 55 -10.40 16.03 -16.74
C GLN A 55 -9.79 15.09 -17.81
N ASP A 56 -10.47 14.88 -18.93
CA ASP A 56 -10.00 13.98 -19.99
C ASP A 56 -8.63 14.39 -20.56
N ILE A 57 -8.35 15.70 -20.64
CA ILE A 57 -7.05 16.22 -21.10
C ILE A 57 -5.96 15.91 -20.07
N ILE A 58 -6.23 16.16 -18.78
CA ILE A 58 -5.26 15.94 -17.70
C ILE A 58 -4.96 14.44 -17.53
N GLU A 59 -6.00 13.62 -17.60
CA GLU A 59 -5.92 12.16 -17.50
C GLU A 59 -5.01 11.57 -18.59
N LYS A 60 -5.20 11.99 -19.84
CA LYS A 60 -4.35 11.61 -20.97
C LYS A 60 -2.90 12.07 -20.81
N ILE A 61 -2.67 13.29 -20.32
CA ILE A 61 -1.31 13.81 -20.08
C ILE A 61 -0.59 12.96 -19.02
N PHE A 62 -1.23 12.66 -17.89
CA PHE A 62 -0.61 11.84 -16.84
C PHE A 62 -0.34 10.41 -17.31
N LEU A 63 -1.26 9.80 -18.06
CA LEU A 63 -1.04 8.48 -18.65
C LEU A 63 0.14 8.49 -19.62
N PHE A 64 0.25 9.52 -20.47
CA PHE A 64 1.36 9.64 -21.42
C PHE A 64 2.72 9.78 -20.72
N ILE A 65 2.79 10.59 -19.66
CA ILE A 65 4.01 10.72 -18.84
C ILE A 65 4.35 9.38 -18.15
N ALA A 66 3.35 8.68 -17.63
CA ALA A 66 3.55 7.37 -16.99
C ALA A 66 4.06 6.31 -17.98
N VAL A 67 3.57 6.31 -19.23
CA VAL A 67 4.04 5.38 -20.27
C VAL A 67 5.45 5.73 -20.73
N ILE A 68 5.81 7.01 -20.84
CA ILE A 68 7.17 7.45 -21.22
C ILE A 68 8.20 7.19 -20.11
N SER A 69 7.81 7.23 -18.83
CA SER A 69 8.74 7.03 -17.72
C SER A 69 9.33 5.60 -17.70
N ILE A 70 8.59 4.59 -18.16
CA ILE A 70 9.02 3.19 -18.24
C ILE A 70 10.25 3.01 -19.16
N PRO A 71 10.22 3.38 -20.46
CA PRO A 71 11.39 3.27 -21.32
C PRO A 71 12.53 4.20 -20.89
N VAL A 72 12.23 5.38 -20.32
CA VAL A 72 13.29 6.27 -19.77
C VAL A 72 14.04 5.56 -18.64
N MET A 73 13.34 4.93 -17.70
CA MET A 73 13.98 4.17 -16.61
C MET A 73 14.78 2.98 -17.13
N LEU A 74 14.30 2.29 -18.18
CA LEU A 74 14.97 1.13 -18.77
C LEU A 74 16.26 1.51 -19.51
N PHE A 75 16.25 2.57 -20.32
CA PHE A 75 17.37 2.91 -21.20
C PHE A 75 18.39 3.87 -20.59
N VAL A 76 18.01 4.79 -19.70
CA VAL A 76 18.92 5.86 -19.24
C VAL A 76 20.16 5.30 -18.54
N LYS A 77 20.00 4.41 -17.55
CA LYS A 77 21.14 3.85 -16.79
C LYS A 77 22.12 3.05 -17.67
N PRO A 78 21.71 2.06 -18.49
CA PRO A 78 22.64 1.28 -19.30
C PRO A 78 23.34 2.14 -20.36
N PHE A 79 22.65 3.14 -20.93
CA PHE A 79 23.27 4.04 -21.91
C PHE A 79 24.33 4.95 -21.28
N VAL A 80 24.06 5.50 -20.09
CA VAL A 80 25.04 6.30 -19.33
C VAL A 80 26.23 5.44 -18.94
N LEU A 81 26.01 4.19 -18.55
CA LEU A 81 27.06 3.25 -18.16
C LEU A 81 27.97 2.90 -19.34
N ARG A 82 27.38 2.64 -20.51
CA ARG A 82 28.11 2.45 -21.78
C ARG A 82 28.92 3.68 -22.15
N TYR A 83 28.35 4.88 -21.97
CA TYR A 83 29.04 6.14 -22.27
C TYR A 83 30.28 6.36 -21.38
N LYS A 84 30.19 6.04 -20.08
CA LYS A 84 31.32 6.09 -19.16
C LYS A 84 32.41 5.06 -19.50
N HIS A 85 32.00 3.83 -19.83
CA HIS A 85 32.94 2.78 -20.24
C HIS A 85 33.69 3.15 -21.52
N ALA A 86 33.01 3.74 -22.51
CA ALA A 86 33.64 4.23 -23.74
C ALA A 86 34.67 5.37 -23.51
N ARG A 87 34.60 6.06 -22.36
CA ARG A 87 35.57 7.08 -21.94
C ARG A 87 36.75 6.51 -21.13
N GLY A 88 36.79 5.19 -20.90
CA GLY A 88 37.87 4.54 -20.16
C GLY A 88 37.77 4.71 -18.63
N GLU A 89 36.61 5.11 -18.11
CA GLU A 89 36.39 5.21 -16.67
C GLU A 89 36.11 3.82 -16.08
N HIS A 90 36.79 3.44 -14.99
CA HIS A 90 36.51 2.19 -14.28
C HIS A 90 35.10 2.23 -13.70
N VAL A 91 34.21 1.46 -14.32
CA VAL A 91 32.81 1.36 -13.91
C VAL A 91 32.66 0.14 -13.00
N HIS A 92 32.49 0.38 -11.70
CA HIS A 92 32.04 -0.68 -10.79
C HIS A 92 30.58 -1.00 -11.07
N VAL A 93 30.32 -2.19 -11.63
CA VAL A 93 28.98 -2.76 -11.71
C VAL A 93 28.73 -3.56 -10.43
N HIS A 94 27.65 -3.25 -9.72
CA HIS A 94 27.28 -3.98 -8.51
C HIS A 94 26.96 -5.44 -8.86
N GLY A 95 27.73 -6.39 -8.33
CA GLY A 95 27.54 -7.83 -8.56
C GLY A 95 28.49 -8.47 -9.59
N ALA A 96 29.37 -7.72 -10.24
CA ALA A 96 30.42 -8.28 -11.10
C ALA A 96 31.69 -8.57 -10.29
N GLU A 97 32.28 -9.75 -10.48
CA GLU A 97 33.58 -10.12 -9.89
C GLU A 97 34.68 -9.13 -10.32
N GLU A 98 35.59 -8.80 -9.39
CA GLU A 98 36.72 -7.91 -9.65
C GLU A 98 37.58 -8.46 -10.80
N GLY A 99 37.46 -7.86 -11.99
CA GLY A 99 38.21 -8.25 -13.19
C GLY A 99 37.37 -8.62 -14.40
N ALA A 100 36.03 -8.71 -14.29
CA ALA A 100 35.16 -8.99 -15.43
C ALA A 100 35.05 -7.78 -16.38
N GLU A 101 35.21 -8.00 -17.69
CA GLU A 101 34.94 -6.97 -18.71
C GLU A 101 33.49 -6.49 -18.62
N PHE A 102 33.28 -5.18 -18.80
CA PHE A 102 31.94 -4.59 -18.77
C PHE A 102 31.07 -5.18 -19.91
N ASN A 103 30.17 -6.09 -19.57
CA ASN A 103 29.20 -6.62 -20.51
C ASN A 103 27.94 -5.76 -20.51
N PHE A 104 27.78 -4.94 -21.55
CA PHE A 104 26.59 -4.11 -21.74
C PHE A 104 25.28 -4.91 -21.76
N GLY A 105 25.31 -6.15 -22.26
CA GLY A 105 24.15 -7.04 -22.30
C GLY A 105 23.68 -7.40 -20.89
N ASP A 106 24.61 -7.69 -19.99
CA ASP A 106 24.31 -8.04 -18.61
C ASP A 106 23.70 -6.85 -17.85
N ALA A 107 24.30 -5.66 -18.00
CA ALA A 107 23.75 -4.42 -17.43
C ALA A 107 22.33 -4.10 -17.95
N MET A 108 22.03 -4.43 -19.22
CA MET A 108 20.69 -4.25 -19.79
C MET A 108 19.69 -5.24 -19.21
N VAL A 109 20.06 -6.51 -19.03
CA VAL A 109 19.19 -7.53 -18.43
C VAL A 109 18.86 -7.19 -16.98
N TYR A 110 19.86 -6.86 -16.15
CA TYR A 110 19.64 -6.44 -14.76
C TYR A 110 18.73 -5.21 -14.68
N GLN A 111 18.96 -4.18 -15.50
CA GLN A 111 18.11 -3.00 -15.51
C GLN A 111 16.68 -3.31 -15.99
N GLY A 112 16.52 -4.23 -16.93
CA GLY A 112 15.22 -4.72 -17.39
C GLY A 112 14.42 -5.36 -16.25
N ILE A 113 15.05 -6.25 -15.49
CA ILE A 113 14.44 -6.89 -14.31
C ILE A 113 14.04 -5.84 -13.28
N HIS A 114 14.96 -4.93 -12.92
CA HIS A 114 14.69 -3.87 -11.96
C HIS A 114 13.54 -2.95 -12.39
N THR A 115 13.40 -2.66 -13.68
CA THR A 115 12.30 -1.81 -14.19
C THR A 115 10.96 -2.52 -14.09
N ILE A 116 10.90 -3.82 -14.44
CA ILE A 116 9.66 -4.62 -14.34
C ILE A 116 9.27 -4.82 -12.88
N GLU A 117 10.22 -5.18 -12.02
CA GLU A 117 10.01 -5.35 -10.59
C GLU A 117 9.51 -4.05 -9.96
N PHE A 118 10.11 -2.90 -10.31
CA PHE A 118 9.67 -1.60 -9.82
C PHE A 118 8.25 -1.27 -10.29
N ALA A 119 7.95 -1.42 -11.58
CA ALA A 119 6.62 -1.10 -12.13
C ALA A 119 5.50 -1.95 -11.52
N LEU A 120 5.71 -3.28 -11.43
CA LEU A 120 4.76 -4.20 -10.79
C LEU A 120 4.71 -4.00 -9.27
N GLY A 121 5.85 -3.70 -8.65
CA GLY A 121 5.99 -3.41 -7.24
C GLY A 121 5.24 -2.15 -6.82
N CYS A 122 5.25 -1.08 -7.62
CA CYS A 122 4.47 0.13 -7.34
C CYS A 122 2.98 -0.17 -7.18
N ILE A 123 2.40 -0.94 -8.11
CA ILE A 123 0.97 -1.29 -8.07
C ILE A 123 0.70 -2.26 -6.90
N SER A 124 1.53 -3.28 -6.75
CA SER A 124 1.38 -4.32 -5.73
C SER A 124 1.51 -3.77 -4.31
N HIS A 125 2.50 -2.90 -4.07
CA HIS A 125 2.69 -2.27 -2.77
C HIS A 125 1.52 -1.37 -2.40
N THR A 126 1.01 -0.55 -3.33
CA THR A 126 -0.19 0.27 -3.10
C THR A 126 -1.39 -0.60 -2.73
N ALA A 127 -1.63 -1.70 -3.44
CA ALA A 127 -2.73 -2.62 -3.12
C ALA A 127 -2.55 -3.33 -1.76
N SER A 128 -1.30 -3.69 -1.40
CA SER A 128 -0.98 -4.35 -0.12
C SER A 128 -1.39 -3.52 1.10
N TYR A 129 -1.39 -2.19 1.02
CA TYR A 129 -1.84 -1.30 2.11
C TYR A 129 -3.32 -1.46 2.46
N LEU A 130 -4.16 -2.01 1.59
CA LEU A 130 -5.56 -2.35 1.90
C LEU A 130 -5.66 -3.26 3.13
N ARG A 131 -4.62 -4.06 3.40
CA ARG A 131 -4.52 -4.89 4.60
C ARG A 131 -4.73 -4.10 5.89
N LEU A 132 -4.21 -2.88 5.99
CA LEU A 132 -4.36 -2.05 7.19
C LEU A 132 -5.82 -1.64 7.40
N TRP A 133 -6.51 -1.31 6.31
CA TRP A 133 -7.95 -1.01 6.36
C TRP A 133 -8.76 -2.24 6.75
N ALA A 134 -8.49 -3.40 6.12
CA ALA A 134 -9.19 -4.65 6.43
C ALA A 134 -8.99 -5.08 7.89
N LEU A 135 -7.78 -4.92 8.43
CA LEU A 135 -7.49 -5.22 9.81
C LEU A 135 -8.18 -4.24 10.77
N SER A 136 -8.20 -2.95 10.44
CA SER A 136 -8.95 -1.95 11.22
C SER A 136 -10.45 -2.23 11.22
N LEU A 137 -11.01 -2.68 10.09
CA LEU A 137 -12.41 -3.09 9.99
C LEU A 137 -12.66 -4.31 10.88
N ALA A 138 -11.86 -5.36 10.75
CA ALA A 138 -12.00 -6.57 11.57
C ALA A 138 -11.90 -6.27 13.07
N HIS A 139 -10.95 -5.42 13.48
CA HIS A 139 -10.82 -4.99 14.87
C HIS A 139 -12.07 -4.26 15.39
N SER A 140 -12.65 -3.38 14.57
CA SER A 140 -13.90 -2.67 14.90
C SER A 140 -15.08 -3.63 15.05
N GLU A 141 -15.24 -4.56 14.10
CA GLU A 141 -16.33 -5.55 14.14
C GLU A 141 -16.20 -6.50 15.32
N LEU A 142 -14.99 -7.01 15.59
CA LEU A 142 -14.73 -7.86 16.75
C LEU A 142 -14.98 -7.13 18.08
N SER A 143 -14.65 -5.84 18.16
CA SER A 143 -14.95 -5.03 19.34
C SER A 143 -16.45 -4.83 19.55
N ASP A 144 -17.21 -4.56 18.48
CA ASP A 144 -18.65 -4.39 18.57
C ASP A 144 -19.37 -5.71 18.90
N VAL A 145 -18.95 -6.84 18.33
CA VAL A 145 -19.49 -8.16 18.68
C VAL A 145 -19.22 -8.49 20.14
N LEU A 146 -18.01 -8.25 20.65
CA LEU A 146 -17.67 -8.48 22.05
C LEU A 146 -18.54 -7.60 22.97
N TRP A 147 -18.74 -6.33 22.62
CA TRP A 147 -19.60 -5.41 23.36
C TRP A 147 -21.08 -5.83 23.37
N THR A 148 -21.63 -6.12 22.19
CA THR A 148 -23.05 -6.43 22.02
C THR A 148 -23.44 -7.78 22.61
N MET A 149 -22.56 -8.79 22.52
CA MET A 149 -22.84 -10.14 23.03
C MET A 149 -22.57 -10.28 24.52
N VAL A 150 -21.59 -9.56 25.08
CA VAL A 150 -21.22 -9.70 26.50
C VAL A 150 -21.81 -8.57 27.35
N MET A 151 -21.49 -7.31 27.06
CA MET A 151 -21.86 -6.18 27.93
C MET A 151 -23.30 -5.71 27.74
N ARG A 152 -23.76 -5.57 26.49
CA ARG A 152 -25.15 -5.17 26.21
C ARG A 152 -26.13 -6.20 26.76
N GLN A 153 -25.87 -7.49 26.58
CA GLN A 153 -26.70 -8.55 27.15
C GLN A 153 -26.75 -8.47 28.69
N ALA A 154 -25.61 -8.22 29.34
CA ALA A 154 -25.54 -8.05 30.79
C ALA A 154 -26.41 -6.89 31.31
N PHE A 155 -26.48 -5.78 30.57
CA PHE A 155 -27.33 -4.65 30.94
C PHE A 155 -28.82 -4.86 30.67
N THR A 156 -29.20 -5.71 29.72
CA THR A 156 -30.62 -6.01 29.44
C THR A 156 -31.25 -6.96 30.45
N MET A 157 -30.45 -7.66 31.27
CA MET A 157 -30.94 -8.57 32.31
C MET A 157 -31.29 -7.76 33.58
N ASP A 158 -32.47 -7.13 33.58
CA ASP A 158 -32.91 -6.27 34.67
C ASP A 158 -33.39 -7.09 35.89
N MET A 159 -32.47 -7.32 36.83
CA MET A 159 -32.66 -8.11 38.04
C MET A 159 -32.42 -7.25 39.30
N GLY A 160 -33.04 -6.08 39.39
CA GLY A 160 -32.98 -5.21 40.59
C GLY A 160 -31.57 -5.05 41.17
N TYR A 161 -31.44 -5.09 42.51
CA TYR A 161 -30.13 -4.99 43.17
C TYR A 161 -29.17 -6.17 42.87
N GLY A 162 -29.68 -7.35 42.49
CA GLY A 162 -28.87 -8.50 42.12
C GLY A 162 -28.16 -8.34 40.76
N GLY A 163 -28.77 -7.59 39.85
CA GLY A 163 -28.22 -7.29 38.52
C GLY A 163 -26.91 -6.50 38.59
N ALA A 164 -26.73 -5.63 39.59
CA ALA A 164 -25.50 -4.86 39.76
C ALA A 164 -24.27 -5.75 40.08
N ILE A 165 -24.46 -6.76 40.94
CA ILE A 165 -23.39 -7.71 41.30
C ILE A 165 -23.03 -8.58 40.08
N LEU A 166 -24.03 -9.05 39.34
CA LEU A 166 -23.82 -9.81 38.10
C LEU A 166 -23.08 -8.97 37.04
N CYS A 167 -23.48 -7.71 36.85
CA CYS A 167 -22.81 -6.80 35.92
C CYS A 167 -21.34 -6.58 36.29
N PHE A 168 -21.00 -6.48 37.58
CA PHE A 168 -19.61 -6.35 38.01
C PHE A 168 -18.77 -7.59 37.65
N VAL A 169 -19.31 -8.79 37.86
CA VAL A 169 -18.62 -10.04 37.50
C VAL A 169 -18.47 -10.17 35.98
N VAL A 170 -19.53 -9.90 35.20
CA VAL A 170 -19.49 -9.95 33.73
C VAL A 170 -18.53 -8.89 33.17
N PHE A 171 -18.47 -7.70 33.77
CA PHE A 171 -17.50 -6.67 33.39
C PHE A 171 -16.05 -7.13 33.59
N TRP A 172 -15.77 -7.85 34.68
CA TRP A 172 -14.43 -8.39 34.91
C TRP A 172 -14.03 -9.41 33.84
N VAL A 173 -14.96 -10.31 33.47
CA VAL A 173 -14.77 -11.27 32.37
C VAL A 173 -14.60 -10.56 31.03
N PHE A 174 -15.42 -9.55 30.75
CA PHE A 174 -15.33 -8.70 29.55
C PHE A 174 -13.97 -8.01 29.44
N SER A 175 -13.49 -7.44 30.55
CA SER A 175 -12.18 -6.77 30.60
C SER A 175 -11.04 -7.74 30.31
N MET A 176 -11.09 -8.96 30.87
CA MET A 176 -10.08 -9.99 30.61
C MET A 176 -10.09 -10.44 29.14
N LEU A 177 -11.28 -10.66 28.56
CA LEU A 177 -11.41 -11.04 27.14
C LEU A 177 -10.91 -9.92 26.20
N THR A 178 -11.20 -8.66 26.54
CA THR A 178 -10.72 -7.51 25.78
C THR A 178 -9.18 -7.43 25.80
N VAL A 179 -8.56 -7.59 26.96
CA VAL A 179 -7.09 -7.57 27.08
C VAL A 179 -6.46 -8.76 26.33
N ALA A 180 -6.98 -9.97 26.53
CA ALA A 180 -6.40 -11.17 25.93
C ALA A 180 -6.57 -11.22 24.41
N ILE A 181 -7.77 -10.95 23.90
CA ILE A 181 -8.10 -11.12 22.48
C ILE A 181 -7.83 -9.83 21.70
N LEU A 182 -8.48 -8.72 22.08
CA LEU A 182 -8.43 -7.47 21.30
C LEU A 182 -7.09 -6.74 21.43
N ILE A 183 -6.44 -6.77 22.60
CA ILE A 183 -5.17 -6.07 22.81
C ILE A 183 -3.97 -6.96 22.48
N LEU A 184 -3.88 -8.16 23.05
CA LEU A 184 -2.70 -9.01 22.85
C LEU A 184 -2.71 -9.74 21.49
N MET A 185 -3.68 -10.61 21.24
CA MET A 185 -3.68 -11.45 20.02
C MET A 185 -3.84 -10.61 18.75
N GLU A 186 -4.87 -9.76 18.69
CA GLU A 186 -5.14 -8.88 17.56
C GLU A 186 -4.05 -7.80 17.41
N GLY A 187 -3.58 -7.21 18.51
CA GLY A 187 -2.50 -6.21 18.48
C GLY A 187 -1.17 -6.77 17.99
N LEU A 188 -0.81 -8.00 18.37
CA LEU A 188 0.38 -8.68 17.85
C LEU A 188 0.24 -8.97 16.34
N SER A 189 -0.93 -9.42 15.89
CA SER A 189 -1.22 -9.62 14.46
C SER A 189 -1.05 -8.31 13.67
N ALA A 190 -1.59 -7.21 14.18
CA ALA A 190 -1.43 -5.89 13.59
C ALA A 190 0.02 -5.42 13.52
N PHE A 191 0.77 -5.64 14.60
CA PHE A 191 2.19 -5.33 14.65
C PHE A 191 3.00 -6.11 13.60
N LEU A 192 2.76 -7.41 13.45
CA LEU A 192 3.45 -8.23 12.44
C LEU A 192 3.09 -7.81 11.01
N HIS A 193 1.85 -7.41 10.77
CA HIS A 193 1.45 -6.85 9.48
C HIS A 193 2.15 -5.51 9.19
N ALA A 194 2.28 -4.63 10.20
CA ALA A 194 3.05 -3.39 10.10
C ALA A 194 4.54 -3.64 9.84
N LEU A 195 5.14 -4.60 10.54
CA LEU A 195 6.55 -5.00 10.33
C LEU A 195 6.77 -5.51 8.92
N ARG A 196 5.88 -6.38 8.42
CA ARG A 196 5.94 -6.85 7.04
C ARG A 196 5.86 -5.70 6.05
N LEU A 197 4.97 -4.74 6.28
CA LEU A 197 4.84 -3.61 5.36
C LEU A 197 6.14 -2.79 5.32
N HIS A 198 6.75 -2.57 6.48
CA HIS A 198 8.03 -1.89 6.60
C HIS A 198 9.17 -2.68 5.90
N TRP A 199 9.23 -3.99 6.10
CA TRP A 199 10.27 -4.84 5.51
C TRP A 199 10.13 -4.96 3.99
N VAL A 200 8.93 -5.20 3.48
CA VAL A 200 8.75 -5.52 2.05
C VAL A 200 8.45 -4.28 1.20
N GLU A 201 7.59 -3.37 1.65
CA GLU A 201 7.12 -2.27 0.80
C GLU A 201 7.87 -0.95 1.04
N PHE A 202 8.44 -0.75 2.24
CA PHE A 202 9.25 0.44 2.55
C PHE A 202 10.73 0.22 2.27
N GLN A 203 11.32 -0.87 2.78
CA GLN A 203 12.77 -1.10 2.61
C GLN A 203 13.16 -1.45 1.17
N SER A 204 12.31 -2.10 0.38
CA SER A 204 12.60 -2.42 -1.04
C SER A 204 12.91 -1.20 -1.92
N LYS A 205 12.55 0.02 -1.48
CA LYS A 205 12.79 1.26 -2.23
C LYS A 205 14.15 1.89 -1.96
N PHE A 206 14.71 1.71 -0.76
CA PHE A 206 15.87 2.46 -0.30
C PHE A 206 16.99 1.59 0.26
N TYR A 207 16.67 0.39 0.74
CA TYR A 207 17.61 -0.52 1.37
C TYR A 207 18.10 -1.55 0.36
N ALA A 208 19.34 -1.40 -0.09
CA ALA A 208 19.96 -2.30 -1.07
C ALA A 208 20.49 -3.62 -0.46
N GLY A 209 20.39 -3.81 0.87
CA GLY A 209 20.84 -5.04 1.53
C GLY A 209 22.36 -5.22 1.59
N THR A 210 23.13 -4.20 1.23
CA THR A 210 24.60 -4.25 1.21
C THR A 210 25.20 -3.69 2.49
N GLY A 211 26.10 -4.43 3.13
CA GLY A 211 26.88 -3.96 4.26
C GLY A 211 27.51 -5.10 5.05
N VAL A 212 28.56 -4.79 5.81
CA VAL A 212 29.12 -5.70 6.82
C VAL A 212 28.63 -5.24 8.18
N GLN A 213 28.26 -6.18 9.06
CA GLN A 213 27.91 -5.84 10.42
C GLN A 213 29.14 -5.22 11.10
N PHE A 214 28.97 -4.03 11.67
CA PHE A 214 30.06 -3.38 12.39
C PHE A 214 30.34 -4.14 13.69
N GLU A 215 31.44 -4.89 13.70
CA GLU A 215 31.98 -5.52 14.90
C GLU A 215 33.13 -4.68 15.45
N PRO A 216 32.90 -3.85 16.49
CA PRO A 216 33.99 -3.08 17.07
C PRO A 216 35.05 -4.00 17.67
N PHE A 217 36.30 -3.54 17.71
CA PHE A 217 37.34 -4.20 18.48
C PHE A 217 37.13 -3.91 19.97
N TYR A 218 36.85 -4.94 20.78
CA TYR A 218 36.79 -4.81 22.23
C TYR A 218 37.44 -6.01 22.93
N PHE A 219 38.22 -5.75 23.98
CA PHE A 219 39.07 -6.74 24.66
C PHE A 219 38.29 -7.89 25.30
N THR A 220 37.03 -7.68 25.72
CA THR A 220 36.19 -8.73 26.29
C THR A 220 35.95 -9.87 25.30
N ARG A 221 35.89 -9.61 23.99
CA ARG A 221 35.74 -10.66 22.97
C ARG A 221 36.97 -11.55 22.92
N ILE A 222 38.17 -10.96 22.94
CA ILE A 222 39.44 -11.70 22.89
C ILE A 222 39.60 -12.61 24.10
N ILE A 223 39.22 -12.13 25.29
CA ILE A 223 39.29 -12.91 26.52
C ILE A 223 38.30 -14.09 26.47
N ARG A 224 37.06 -13.87 25.99
CA ARG A 224 36.07 -14.95 25.81
C ARG A 224 36.47 -16.00 24.78
N ILE A 225 37.09 -15.58 23.67
CA ILE A 225 37.64 -16.49 22.66
C ILE A 225 38.79 -17.30 23.28
N TYR A 226 39.66 -16.69 24.10
CA TYR A 226 40.73 -17.40 24.79
C TYR A 226 40.21 -18.40 25.85
N GLU A 227 39.10 -18.08 26.51
CA GLU A 227 38.40 -18.99 27.44
C GLU A 227 37.54 -20.07 26.74
N GLY A 228 37.42 -20.03 25.41
CA GLY A 228 36.70 -21.01 24.60
C GLY A 228 35.17 -20.92 24.64
N LEU A 229 34.62 -19.73 24.93
CA LEU A 229 33.17 -19.52 25.13
C LEU A 229 32.42 -19.05 23.87
N GLU A 230 33.11 -18.51 22.86
CA GLU A 230 32.55 -18.04 21.57
C GLU A 230 33.56 -18.41 20.45
N GLU A 231 33.08 -18.94 19.31
CA GLU A 231 33.88 -19.20 18.09
C GLU A 231 34.01 -17.95 17.20
#